data_AF-A0A9X3EQS0-F1
#
_entry.id   AF-A0A9X3EQS0-F1
#
_cell.length_a   1.000
_cell.length_b   1.000
_cell.length_c   1.000
_cell.angle_alpha   90.00
_cell.angle_beta   90.00
_cell.angle_gamma   90.00
#
_symmetry.space_group_name_H-M   'P 1'
#
loop_
_entity.id
_entity.type
_entity.pdbx_description
1 polymer ?
#
loop_
_entity_poly.entity_id
_entity_poly.type
_entity_poly.pdbx_seq_one_letter_code
_entity_poly.pdbx_strand_id
1 'polypeptide(L)' 'MIRFHLKKLIADKEFAEKRRVTIAEISEATGINRMTLSKMINHPGHSTVTDNLDKLCRYFDCPVEELITYVKE' A
#
# COMPACT_ATOMS: atom_id res chain seq x y z
N MET A 1 -3.46 -14.07 9.34
CA MET A 1 -3.20 -12.60 9.38
C MET A 1 -3.47 -11.91 8.04
N ILE A 2 -3.70 -10.59 8.02
CA ILE A 2 -3.76 -9.81 6.76
C ILE A 2 -2.33 -9.48 6.30
N ARG A 3 -2.02 -9.83 5.05
CA ARG A 3 -0.80 -9.44 4.34
C ARG A 3 -1.09 -8.25 3.44
N PHE A 4 -0.24 -7.24 3.50
CA PHE A 4 -0.24 -6.10 2.57
C PHE A 4 0.71 -6.35 1.40
N HIS A 5 0.27 -6.01 0.18
CA HIS A 5 1.06 -6.13 -1.04
C HIS A 5 1.64 -4.78 -1.50
N LEU A 6 1.75 -3.78 -0.61
CA LEU A 6 2.25 -2.45 -0.97
C LEU A 6 3.60 -2.48 -1.70
N LYS A 7 4.55 -3.33 -1.28
CA LYS A 7 5.85 -3.43 -1.98
C LYS A 7 5.68 -3.85 -3.45
N LYS A 8 4.76 -4.78 -3.72
CA LYS A 8 4.46 -5.24 -5.08
C LYS A 8 3.82 -4.11 -5.87
N LEU A 9 2.75 -3.50 -5.34
CA LEU A 9 2.04 -2.41 -6.02
C LEU A 9 2.94 -1.19 -6.32
N ILE A 10 3.86 -0.86 -5.43
CA ILE A 10 4.86 0.18 -5.67
C ILE A 10 5.75 -0.21 -6.86
N ALA A 11 6.29 -1.43 -6.86
CA ALA A 11 7.15 -1.90 -7.95
C ALA A 11 6.42 -1.94 -9.30
N ASP A 12 5.16 -2.40 -9.31
CA ASP A 12 4.33 -2.45 -10.51
C ASP A 12 4.09 -1.03 -11.08
N LYS A 13 3.81 -0.06 -10.22
CA LYS A 13 3.66 1.36 -10.59
C LYS A 13 4.97 1.98 -11.08
N GLU A 14 6.09 1.70 -10.40
CA GLU A 14 7.42 2.16 -10.82
C GLU A 14 7.78 1.65 -12.22
N PHE A 15 7.47 0.38 -12.50
CA PHE A 15 7.69 -0.23 -13.80
C PHE A 15 6.81 0.41 -14.89
N ALA A 16 5.51 0.58 -14.61
CA ALA A 16 4.56 1.18 -15.55
C ALA A 16 4.90 2.64 -15.90
N GLU A 17 5.31 3.43 -14.90
CA GLU A 17 5.61 4.85 -15.07
C GLU A 17 7.07 5.14 -15.43
N LYS A 18 7.94 4.12 -15.48
CA LYS A 18 9.39 4.24 -15.74
C LYS A 18 10.09 5.26 -14.84
N ARG A 19 9.64 5.36 -13.59
CA ARG A 19 10.20 6.26 -12.58
C ARG A 19 10.10 5.65 -11.20
N ARG A 20 10.88 6.17 -10.26
CA ARG A 20 10.80 5.79 -8.85
C ARG A 20 9.54 6.38 -8.20
N VAL A 21 8.86 5.58 -7.37
CA VAL A 21 7.71 5.96 -6.56
C VAL A 21 8.11 5.84 -5.11
N THR A 22 8.11 6.96 -4.39
CA THR A 22 8.61 7.00 -3.01
C THR A 22 7.46 6.94 -2.00
N ILE A 23 7.75 6.48 -0.78
CA ILE A 23 6.78 6.55 0.34
C ILE A 23 6.34 8.00 0.60
N ALA A 24 7.23 8.98 0.37
CA ALA A 24 6.92 10.38 0.52
C ALA A 24 5.82 10.85 -0.45
N GLU A 25 5.93 10.46 -1.72
CA GLU A 25 4.94 10.75 -2.76
C GLU A 25 3.59 10.08 -2.47
N ILE A 26 3.61 8.80 -2.10
CA ILE A 26 2.37 8.08 -1.75
C ILE A 26 1.70 8.76 -0.56
N SER A 27 2.48 9.18 0.44
CA SER A 27 1.98 9.90 1.61
C SER A 27 1.34 11.24 1.25
N GLU A 28 1.95 11.99 0.34
CA GLU A 28 1.42 13.26 -0.15
C GLU A 28 0.13 13.07 -0.96
N ALA A 29 0.11 12.09 -1.87
CA ALA A 29 -1.04 11.82 -2.73
C ALA A 29 -2.24 11.21 -1.99
N THR A 30 -1.99 10.35 -1.00
CA THR A 30 -3.05 9.66 -0.24
C THR A 30 -3.46 10.38 1.03
N GLY A 31 -2.62 11.28 1.55
CA GLY A 31 -2.75 11.85 2.89
C GLY A 31 -2.45 10.87 4.03
N ILE A 32 -1.98 9.65 3.73
CA ILE A 32 -1.60 8.66 4.74
C ILE A 32 -0.22 9.02 5.29
N ASN A 33 -0.03 8.98 6.61
CA ASN A 33 1.26 9.26 7.23
C ASN A 33 2.34 8.26 6.76
N ARG A 34 3.54 8.78 6.43
CA ARG A 34 4.73 7.99 6.03
C ARG A 34 5.05 6.84 6.99
N MET A 35 4.89 7.05 8.30
CA MET A 35 5.13 6.01 9.31
C MET A 35 4.11 4.87 9.22
N THR A 36 2.84 5.19 8.92
CA THR A 36 1.79 4.19 8.71
C THR A 36 2.11 3.34 7.47
N LEU A 37 2.46 3.99 6.35
CA LEU A 37 2.88 3.29 5.13
C LEU A 37 4.08 2.39 5.39
N SER A 38 5.10 2.89 6.09
CA SER A 38 6.29 2.10 6.47
C SER A 38 5.93 0.89 7.32
N LYS A 39 5.01 1.02 8.28
CA LYS A 39 4.53 -0.11 9.09
C LYS A 39 3.79 -1.14 8.25
N MET A 40 2.87 -0.72 7.37
CA MET A 40 2.16 -1.63 6.46
C MET A 40 3.13 -2.41 5.54
N ILE A 41 4.21 -1.77 5.12
CA ILE A 41 5.23 -2.34 4.22
C ILE A 41 6.16 -3.34 4.93
N ASN A 42 6.53 -3.06 6.19
CA ASN A 42 7.59 -3.79 6.88
C ASN A 42 7.12 -4.67 8.04
N HIS A 43 5.91 -4.48 8.56
CA HIS A 43 5.38 -5.22 9.70
C HIS A 43 4.11 -6.00 9.30
N PRO A 44 4.23 -7.30 9.00
CA PRO A 44 3.07 -8.16 8.73
C PRO A 44 2.05 -8.09 9.88
N GLY A 45 0.76 -8.08 9.54
CA GLY A 45 -0.31 -8.00 10.54
C GLY A 45 -0.52 -6.63 11.18
N HIS A 46 0.12 -5.56 10.67
CA HIS A 46 -0.16 -4.21 11.14
C HIS A 46 -1.65 -3.85 11.02
N SER A 47 -2.25 -3.39 12.12
CA SER A 47 -3.62 -2.88 12.13
C SER A 47 -3.71 -1.54 11.40
N THR A 48 -4.70 -1.39 10.53
CA THR A 48 -5.02 -0.13 9.84
C THR A 48 -6.53 0.08 9.81
N VAL A 49 -6.97 1.27 9.40
CA VAL A 49 -8.39 1.58 9.19
C VAL A 49 -8.77 1.38 7.72
N THR A 50 -10.06 1.17 7.45
CA THR A 50 -10.60 0.96 6.09
C THR A 50 -10.37 2.16 5.17
N ASP A 51 -10.38 3.38 5.70
CA ASP A 51 -10.08 4.61 4.96
C ASP A 51 -8.68 4.57 4.31
N ASN A 52 -7.68 4.00 4.98
CA ASN A 52 -6.34 3.85 4.40
C ASN A 52 -6.35 2.84 3.24
N LEU A 53 -7.17 1.78 3.32
CA LEU A 53 -7.31 0.82 2.22
C LEU A 53 -7.97 1.48 1.01
N ASP A 54 -9.07 2.21 1.22
CA ASP A 54 -9.79 2.96 0.17
C ASP A 54 -8.86 3.95 -0.55
N LYS A 55 -8.11 4.76 0.21
CA LYS A 55 -7.13 5.72 -0.34
C LYS A 55 -6.04 5.04 -1.16
N LEU A 56 -5.51 3.91 -0.69
CA LEU A 56 -4.48 3.16 -1.41
C LEU A 56 -5.05 2.50 -2.67
N CYS A 57 -6.24 1.92 -2.61
CA CYS A 57 -6.91 1.34 -3.78
C CYS A 57 -7.13 2.42 -4.86
N ARG A 58 -7.58 3.62 -4.47
CA ARG A 58 -7.71 4.76 -5.40
C ARG A 58 -6.38 5.23 -5.97
N TYR A 59 -5.33 5.30 -5.15
CA TYR A 59 -4.01 5.76 -5.60
C TYR A 59 -3.34 4.79 -6.58
N PHE A 60 -3.48 3.48 -6.33
CA PHE A 60 -2.94 2.44 -7.19
C PHE A 60 -3.89 2.03 -8.32
N ASP A 61 -5.11 2.57 -8.34
CA ASP A 61 -6.19 2.20 -9.26
C ASP A 61 -6.39 0.68 -9.33
N CYS A 62 -6.50 0.05 -8.16
CA CYS A 62 -6.56 -1.40 -8.04
C CYS A 62 -7.70 -1.86 -7.10
N PRO A 63 -8.23 -3.08 -7.30
CA PRO A 63 -9.19 -3.66 -6.38
C PRO A 63 -8.52 -4.09 -5.07
N VAL A 64 -9.32 -4.22 -3.99
CA VAL A 64 -8.79 -4.42 -2.64
C VAL A 64 -8.02 -5.74 -2.47
N GLU A 65 -8.39 -6.77 -3.22
CA GLU A 65 -7.71 -8.07 -3.25
C GLU A 65 -6.29 -8.00 -3.81
N GLU A 66 -5.95 -6.98 -4.60
CA GLU A 66 -4.58 -6.73 -5.03
C GLU A 66 -3.77 -6.01 -3.95
N LEU A 67 -4.42 -5.25 -3.08
CA LEU A 67 -3.79 -4.53 -1.97
C LEU A 67 -3.55 -5.44 -0.76
N ILE A 68 -4.51 -6.31 -0.42
CA ILE A 68 -4.46 -7.17 0.75
C ILE A 68 -4.89 -8.61 0.46
N THR A 69 -4.35 -9.55 1.22
CA THR A 69 -4.80 -10.94 1.21
C THR A 69 -4.80 -11.51 2.62
N TYR A 70 -5.81 -12.31 2.94
CA TYR A 70 -5.81 -13.11 4.15
C TYR A 70 -4.88 -14.31 4.00
N VAL A 71 -3.93 -14.46 4.94
CA VAL A 71 -3.04 -15.61 5.05
C VAL A 71 -3.48 -16.44 6.23
N LYS A 72 -3.85 -17.71 5.97
CA LYS A 72 -4.14 -18.71 6.99
C LYS A 72 -2.83 -19.14 7.66
N GLU A 73 -2.86 -19.25 8.98
CA GLU A 73 -1.78 -19.86 9.78
C GLU A 73 -1.88 -21.38 9.77
#